data_AF-A0A965PTD2-F1
#
_entry.id   AF-A0A965PTD2-F1
#
_cell.length_a   1.000
_cell.length_b   1.000
_cell.length_c   1.000
_cell.angle_alpha   90.00
_cell.angle_beta   90.00
_cell.angle_gamma   90.00
#
_symmetry.space_group_name_H-M   'P 1'
#
loop_
_entity.id
_entity.type
_entity.pdbx_description
1 polymer ?
#
loop_
_entity_poly.entity_id
_entity_poly.type
_entity_poly.pdbx_seq_one_letter_code
_entity_poly.pdbx_strand_id
1 'polypeptide(L)'
;MLKTVAITSGGTNGTVTSVGTGTGLTGGPITTTGTISLANTAVTAGSYSYASITVDAQGRLTAASNGTAAVTSVSATSPVTSSGGTTPNISLPAANATTNGYLTSTDWTTFNSKGTGNGSVTSVSTGTGLSGGPITTTGTVSIANTTVTAGSYGSNTTHVSFTVNAQGQLTAASNVTIANITLGNASLSIGGTTTSVGNLTLQNANITSVAATFPNSYLANSSVTLGNVAISLGSSASNIGNLVLANATINNGFNANLTTNANATFATSSLPLVPEGYLIVTINGTNKKIPYYAT
;
A
#
# COMPACT_ATOMS: atom_id res chain seq x y z
N MET A 1 34.23 -20.79 162.12
CA MET A 1 34.80 -20.94 160.76
C MET A 1 33.65 -21.06 159.78
N LEU A 2 33.37 -20.00 159.03
CA LEU A 2 32.26 -19.94 158.07
C LEU A 2 32.73 -20.59 156.76
N LYS A 3 32.12 -21.71 156.37
CA LYS A 3 32.45 -22.41 155.13
C LYS A 3 31.55 -21.84 154.03
N THR A 4 32.10 -20.93 153.22
CA THR A 4 31.44 -20.41 152.02
C THR A 4 31.24 -21.57 151.04
N VAL A 5 29.99 -21.95 150.81
CA VAL A 5 29.62 -22.83 149.70
C VAL A 5 29.51 -21.94 148.47
N ALA A 6 30.44 -22.09 147.53
CA ALA A 6 30.32 -21.51 146.22
C ALA A 6 29.15 -22.18 145.48
N ILE A 7 28.03 -21.47 145.33
CA ILE A 7 27.03 -21.84 144.34
C ILE A 7 27.61 -21.37 143.00
N THR A 8 28.32 -22.25 142.31
CA THR A 8 28.52 -22.10 140.87
C THR A 8 27.13 -22.08 140.26
N SER A 9 26.69 -20.92 139.78
CA SER A 9 25.41 -20.76 139.08
C SER A 9 25.45 -21.60 137.81
N GLY A 10 25.02 -22.86 137.93
CA GLY A 10 24.69 -23.67 136.78
C GLY A 10 23.58 -22.94 136.04
N GLY A 11 23.89 -22.42 134.85
CA GLY A 11 22.86 -22.04 133.90
C GLY A 11 21.84 -23.17 133.86
N THR A 12 20.57 -22.83 134.04
CA THR A 12 19.46 -23.78 134.17
C THR A 12 19.53 -24.86 133.08
N ASN A 13 19.85 -26.09 133.49
CA ASN A 13 19.77 -27.29 132.67
C ASN A 13 18.31 -27.56 132.29
N GLY A 14 17.83 -26.98 131.19
CA GLY A 14 16.70 -27.56 130.45
C GLY A 14 17.07 -28.97 129.95
N THR A 15 16.09 -29.85 129.75
CA THR A 15 16.33 -31.23 129.29
C THR A 15 16.72 -31.35 127.82
N VAL A 16 16.62 -30.27 127.03
CA VAL A 16 17.08 -30.22 125.64
C VAL A 16 18.58 -30.02 125.62
N THR A 17 19.30 -31.05 125.17
CA THR A 17 20.77 -31.04 125.11
C THR A 17 21.32 -30.72 123.70
N SER A 18 20.46 -30.72 122.67
CA SER A 18 20.82 -30.39 121.29
C SER A 18 19.59 -30.04 120.45
N VAL A 19 19.75 -29.11 119.52
CA VAL A 19 18.73 -28.80 118.49
C VAL A 19 19.37 -28.92 117.11
N GLY A 20 19.00 -29.94 116.34
CA GLY A 20 19.43 -30.11 114.96
C GLY A 20 18.63 -29.24 113.98
N THR A 21 19.18 -29.01 112.79
CA THR A 21 18.48 -28.30 111.70
C THR A 21 18.23 -29.23 110.52
N GLY A 22 17.01 -29.18 109.97
CA GLY A 22 16.66 -29.86 108.74
C GLY A 22 17.13 -29.13 107.48
N THR A 23 16.83 -29.70 106.32
CA THR A 23 17.14 -29.09 105.00
C THR A 23 16.59 -27.67 104.88
N GLY A 24 17.41 -26.73 104.40
CA GLY A 24 17.03 -25.33 104.22
C GLY A 24 17.24 -24.44 105.45
N LEU A 25 17.71 -25.00 106.57
CA LEU A 25 18.12 -24.27 107.77
C LEU A 25 19.62 -24.49 108.05
N THR A 26 20.28 -23.45 108.55
CA THR A 26 21.69 -23.47 108.97
C THR A 26 21.81 -23.07 110.44
N GLY A 27 22.95 -23.37 111.07
CA GLY A 27 23.25 -22.96 112.44
C GLY A 27 23.02 -24.01 113.54
N GLY A 28 22.57 -25.22 113.18
CA GLY A 28 22.55 -26.39 114.07
C GLY A 28 23.74 -27.33 113.88
N PRO A 29 24.01 -28.25 114.83
CA PRO A 29 23.29 -28.39 116.09
C PRO A 29 23.70 -27.35 117.15
N ILE A 30 22.74 -26.79 117.88
CA ILE A 30 23.00 -25.85 118.99
C ILE A 30 23.02 -26.61 120.31
N THR A 31 24.11 -26.47 121.08
CA THR A 31 24.32 -27.16 122.36
C THR A 31 24.52 -26.22 123.55
N THR A 32 24.57 -24.90 123.34
CA THR A 32 24.65 -23.90 124.42
C THR A 32 23.86 -22.64 124.06
N THR A 33 24.36 -21.83 123.12
CA THR A 33 23.64 -20.69 122.53
C THR A 33 24.00 -20.60 121.04
N GLY A 34 23.08 -20.11 120.22
CA GLY A 34 23.28 -20.01 118.77
C GLY A 34 22.00 -19.57 118.06
N THR A 35 22.07 -19.40 116.74
CA THR A 35 20.93 -18.98 115.90
C THR A 35 20.69 -19.99 114.79
N ILE A 36 19.44 -20.39 114.62
CA ILE A 36 19.00 -21.08 113.40
C ILE A 36 18.62 -20.02 112.37
N SER A 37 19.14 -20.15 111.16
CA SER A 37 18.87 -19.23 110.05
C SER A 37 18.40 -20.00 108.82
N LEU A 38 17.75 -19.30 107.88
CA LEU A 38 17.48 -19.88 106.57
C LEU A 38 18.79 -19.99 105.79
N ALA A 39 18.99 -21.14 105.14
CA ALA A 39 20.03 -21.25 104.12
C ALA A 39 19.69 -20.28 102.97
N ASN A 40 20.68 -19.56 102.45
CA ASN A 40 20.52 -18.80 101.22
C ASN A 40 20.16 -19.77 100.08
N THR A 41 19.31 -19.32 99.16
CA THR A 41 19.09 -20.03 97.89
C THR A 41 20.13 -19.58 96.88
N ALA A 42 20.26 -20.31 95.77
CA ALA A 42 21.07 -19.86 94.63
C ALA A 42 20.37 -18.74 93.81
N VAL A 43 19.14 -18.38 94.17
CA VAL A 43 18.36 -17.34 93.49
C VAL A 43 18.79 -15.96 93.98
N THR A 44 19.12 -15.07 93.04
CA THR A 44 19.43 -13.67 93.37
C THR A 44 18.13 -12.93 93.72
N ALA A 45 18.15 -12.09 94.76
CA ALA A 45 16.98 -11.31 95.14
C ALA A 45 16.62 -10.30 94.03
N GLY A 46 15.36 -10.28 93.60
CA GLY A 46 14.86 -9.39 92.56
C GLY A 46 13.46 -9.76 92.09
N SER A 47 12.87 -8.95 91.20
CA SER A 47 11.61 -9.28 90.52
C SER A 47 11.89 -10.02 89.22
N TYR A 48 11.21 -11.14 89.01
CA TYR A 48 11.31 -11.93 87.81
C TYR A 48 10.00 -11.82 87.00
N SER A 49 10.04 -11.23 85.81
CA SER A 49 8.89 -11.11 84.90
C SER A 49 8.72 -12.39 84.09
N TYR A 50 7.46 -12.85 83.95
CA TYR A 50 7.13 -14.12 83.29
C TYR A 50 7.99 -15.28 83.82
N ALA A 51 8.20 -15.34 85.14
CA ALA A 51 9.25 -16.14 85.76
C ALA A 51 9.14 -17.63 85.42
N SER A 52 10.28 -18.23 85.09
CA SER A 52 10.47 -19.68 85.18
C SER A 52 11.21 -19.97 86.48
N ILE A 53 10.63 -20.83 87.33
CA ILE A 53 11.17 -21.15 88.64
C ILE A 53 11.32 -22.66 88.80
N THR A 54 12.34 -23.08 89.54
CA THR A 54 12.50 -24.45 90.00
C THR A 54 12.48 -24.49 91.51
N VAL A 55 11.86 -25.53 92.08
CA VAL A 55 11.85 -25.76 93.51
C VAL A 55 12.54 -27.09 93.84
N ASP A 56 13.14 -27.16 95.01
CA ASP A 56 13.59 -28.44 95.56
C ASP A 56 12.41 -29.29 96.07
N ALA A 57 12.69 -30.50 96.54
CA ALA A 57 11.69 -31.43 97.07
C ALA A 57 11.00 -30.91 98.36
N GLN A 58 11.52 -29.84 98.97
CA GLN A 58 10.94 -29.18 100.14
C GLN A 58 10.19 -27.90 99.75
N GLY A 59 10.12 -27.56 98.46
CA GLY A 59 9.39 -26.40 97.95
C GLY A 59 10.18 -25.08 97.96
N ARG A 60 11.48 -25.10 98.27
CA ARG A 60 12.31 -23.88 98.25
C ARG A 60 12.78 -23.58 96.82
N LEU A 61 12.79 -22.30 96.44
CA LEU A 61 13.29 -21.88 95.13
C LEU A 61 14.80 -22.16 95.00
N THR A 62 15.20 -22.89 93.96
CA THR A 62 16.60 -23.23 93.67
C THR A 62 17.14 -22.52 92.43
N ALA A 63 16.27 -22.13 91.49
CA ALA A 63 16.60 -21.26 90.39
C ALA A 63 15.38 -20.38 90.04
N ALA A 64 15.65 -19.17 89.56
CA ALA A 64 14.65 -18.29 88.98
C ALA A 64 15.28 -17.49 87.85
N SER A 65 14.54 -17.34 86.76
CA SER A 65 14.93 -16.50 85.63
C SER A 65 13.73 -15.76 85.07
N ASN A 66 13.97 -14.60 84.45
CA ASN A 66 12.94 -13.94 83.64
C ASN A 66 12.56 -14.84 82.47
N GLY A 67 11.28 -14.93 82.16
CA GLY A 67 10.79 -15.56 80.94
C GLY A 67 10.50 -14.55 79.85
N THR A 68 10.07 -15.06 78.71
CA THR A 68 9.65 -14.25 77.57
C THR A 68 8.17 -13.90 77.71
N ALA A 69 7.82 -12.64 77.44
CA ALA A 69 6.42 -12.23 77.37
C ALA A 69 5.66 -13.03 76.31
N ALA A 70 4.44 -13.46 76.63
CA ALA A 70 3.58 -14.13 75.66
C ALA A 70 3.09 -13.14 74.59
N VAL A 71 2.94 -13.61 73.35
CA VAL A 71 2.18 -12.87 72.33
C VAL A 71 0.75 -12.78 72.81
N THR A 72 0.21 -11.57 72.92
CA THR A 72 -1.16 -11.32 73.40
C THR A 72 -2.14 -11.07 72.26
N SER A 73 -1.65 -10.63 71.09
CA SER A 73 -2.47 -10.43 69.90
C SER A 73 -1.66 -10.48 68.62
N VAL A 74 -2.31 -10.93 67.54
CA VAL A 74 -1.80 -10.83 66.17
C VAL A 74 -2.90 -10.25 65.30
N SER A 75 -2.62 -9.13 64.64
CA SER A 75 -3.54 -8.45 63.73
C SER A 75 -3.03 -8.50 62.30
N ALA A 76 -3.91 -8.22 61.33
CA ALA A 76 -3.57 -8.11 59.93
C ALA A 76 -4.40 -7.00 59.27
N THR A 77 -3.88 -6.46 58.18
CA THR A 77 -4.57 -5.50 57.33
C THR A 77 -4.85 -6.14 55.97
N SER A 78 -5.98 -5.74 55.36
CA SER A 78 -6.38 -6.17 54.03
C SER A 78 -5.19 -6.12 53.04
N PRO A 79 -4.99 -7.16 52.20
CA PRO A 79 -5.91 -8.28 51.98
C PRO A 79 -5.80 -9.42 53.00
N VAL A 80 -4.80 -9.44 53.87
CA VAL A 80 -4.63 -10.51 54.87
C VAL A 80 -5.62 -10.30 56.02
N THR A 81 -6.27 -11.36 56.46
CA THR A 81 -7.18 -11.37 57.61
C THR A 81 -6.61 -12.22 58.73
N SER A 82 -6.76 -11.74 59.96
CA SER A 82 -6.41 -12.45 61.20
C SER A 82 -7.64 -12.57 62.07
N SER A 83 -7.88 -13.74 62.66
CA SER A 83 -8.94 -13.91 63.67
C SER A 83 -8.62 -13.24 65.02
N GLY A 84 -7.41 -12.66 65.17
CA GLY A 84 -6.95 -12.09 66.44
C GLY A 84 -6.49 -13.14 67.45
N GLY A 85 -6.12 -12.67 68.65
CA GLY A 85 -5.71 -13.51 69.77
C GLY A 85 -4.27 -14.05 69.67
N THR A 86 -3.96 -15.04 70.50
CA THR A 86 -2.62 -15.63 70.66
C THR A 86 -2.35 -16.82 69.72
N THR A 87 -3.41 -17.38 69.13
CA THR A 87 -3.37 -18.46 68.11
C THR A 87 -4.26 -18.08 66.92
N PRO A 88 -3.88 -17.07 66.13
CA PRO A 88 -4.71 -16.56 65.05
C PRO A 88 -4.80 -17.57 63.89
N ASN A 89 -5.96 -17.64 63.24
CA ASN A 89 -6.02 -18.08 61.85
C ASN A 89 -5.64 -16.90 60.96
N ILE A 90 -4.58 -17.05 60.16
CA ILE A 90 -4.14 -16.07 59.17
C ILE A 90 -4.55 -16.58 57.80
N SER A 91 -5.38 -15.80 57.11
CA SER A 91 -5.89 -16.16 55.79
C SER A 91 -5.82 -14.99 54.82
N LEU A 92 -5.91 -15.32 53.53
CA LEU A 92 -6.02 -14.37 52.43
C LEU A 92 -7.30 -14.76 51.69
N PRO A 93 -8.27 -13.85 51.45
CA PRO A 93 -9.47 -14.17 50.69
C PRO A 93 -9.13 -14.31 49.19
N ALA A 94 -10.00 -14.98 48.43
CA ALA A 94 -9.94 -14.94 46.98
C ALA A 94 -10.23 -13.51 46.48
N ALA A 95 -9.47 -13.04 45.50
CA ALA A 95 -9.70 -11.74 44.90
C ALA A 95 -11.05 -11.70 44.17
N ASN A 96 -11.69 -10.54 44.19
CA ASN A 96 -12.89 -10.26 43.40
C ASN A 96 -12.86 -8.80 42.90
N ALA A 97 -13.93 -8.34 42.25
CA ALA A 97 -13.99 -7.00 41.65
C ALA A 97 -13.75 -5.84 42.62
N THR A 98 -13.95 -6.04 43.93
CA THR A 98 -13.84 -4.99 44.96
C THR A 98 -12.90 -5.34 46.11
N THR A 99 -12.40 -6.58 46.17
CA THR A 99 -11.54 -7.08 47.25
C THR A 99 -10.24 -7.64 46.68
N ASN A 100 -9.11 -7.13 47.17
CA ASN A 100 -7.79 -7.69 46.88
C ASN A 100 -7.63 -9.06 47.54
N GLY A 101 -6.93 -10.00 46.89
CA GLY A 101 -6.79 -11.37 47.37
C GLY A 101 -5.92 -12.26 46.47
N TYR A 102 -6.01 -13.58 46.64
CA TYR A 102 -5.34 -14.54 45.74
C TYR A 102 -6.21 -14.88 44.53
N LEU A 103 -5.60 -15.30 43.42
CA LEU A 103 -6.33 -15.85 42.27
C LEU A 103 -6.75 -17.28 42.57
N THR A 104 -8.04 -17.59 42.42
CA THR A 104 -8.50 -18.98 42.48
C THR A 104 -7.89 -19.80 41.34
N SER A 105 -7.90 -21.13 41.43
CA SER A 105 -7.42 -21.99 40.34
C SER A 105 -8.17 -21.75 39.02
N THR A 106 -9.47 -21.46 39.10
CA THR A 106 -10.32 -21.09 37.95
C THR A 106 -9.92 -19.74 37.35
N ASP A 107 -9.74 -18.72 38.20
CA ASP A 107 -9.34 -17.39 37.75
C ASP A 107 -7.91 -17.39 37.20
N TRP A 108 -7.01 -18.19 37.77
CA TRP A 108 -5.67 -18.39 37.24
C TRP A 108 -5.73 -18.97 35.83
N THR A 109 -6.55 -20.00 35.60
CA THR A 109 -6.72 -20.60 34.27
C THR A 109 -7.24 -19.57 33.27
N THR A 110 -8.22 -18.76 33.68
CA THR A 110 -8.79 -17.69 32.86
C THR A 110 -7.77 -16.60 32.57
N PHE A 111 -7.03 -16.14 33.58
CA PHE A 111 -5.97 -15.13 33.45
C PHE A 111 -4.85 -15.63 32.54
N ASN A 112 -4.38 -16.86 32.74
CA ASN A 112 -3.32 -17.47 31.95
C ASN A 112 -3.77 -17.74 30.50
N SER A 113 -5.04 -18.06 30.28
CA SER A 113 -5.62 -18.20 28.94
C SER A 113 -5.74 -16.87 28.19
N LYS A 114 -5.72 -15.72 28.88
CA LYS A 114 -5.59 -14.40 28.22
C LYS A 114 -4.15 -14.11 27.75
N GLY A 115 -3.17 -14.87 28.23
CA GLY A 115 -1.74 -14.69 27.95
C GLY A 115 -1.27 -15.13 26.56
N THR A 116 -2.14 -15.72 25.72
CA THR A 116 -1.77 -16.17 24.36
C THR A 116 -1.92 -15.09 23.28
N GLY A 117 -2.13 -13.82 23.64
CA GLY A 117 -1.89 -12.70 22.74
C GLY A 117 -2.97 -12.40 21.70
N ASN A 118 -4.14 -13.02 21.79
CA ASN A 118 -5.28 -12.56 20.99
C ASN A 118 -5.86 -11.33 21.70
N GLY A 119 -5.54 -10.13 21.20
CA GLY A 119 -6.35 -8.94 21.51
C GLY A 119 -7.84 -9.22 21.22
N SER A 120 -8.72 -8.24 21.46
CA SER A 120 -10.18 -8.44 21.31
C SER A 120 -10.63 -8.89 19.92
N VAL A 121 -9.76 -8.83 18.90
CA VAL A 121 -10.00 -9.35 17.55
C VAL A 121 -9.86 -10.87 17.55
N THR A 122 -10.98 -11.55 17.42
CA THR A 122 -11.05 -13.03 17.33
C THR A 122 -11.11 -13.54 15.89
N SER A 123 -11.39 -12.66 14.93
CA SER A 123 -11.47 -12.99 13.51
C SER A 123 -11.24 -11.75 12.64
N VAL A 124 -10.52 -11.93 11.52
CA VAL A 124 -10.42 -10.94 10.44
C VAL A 124 -10.94 -11.55 9.16
N SER A 125 -12.20 -11.28 8.81
CA SER A 125 -12.80 -11.69 7.53
C SER A 125 -12.32 -10.79 6.40
N THR A 126 -12.10 -11.36 5.22
CA THR A 126 -11.75 -10.61 4.00
C THR A 126 -12.97 -10.45 3.09
N GLY A 127 -13.14 -9.25 2.53
CA GLY A 127 -14.15 -8.96 1.52
C GLY A 127 -13.72 -9.39 0.11
N THR A 128 -14.54 -9.05 -0.89
CA THR A 128 -14.19 -9.27 -2.30
C THR A 128 -12.89 -8.57 -2.67
N GLY A 129 -12.03 -9.28 -3.41
CA GLY A 129 -10.75 -8.74 -3.86
C GLY A 129 -9.57 -8.96 -2.92
N LEU A 130 -9.81 -9.50 -1.73
CA LEU A 130 -8.78 -9.91 -0.79
C LEU A 130 -8.90 -11.42 -0.55
N SER A 131 -7.77 -12.06 -0.25
CA SER A 131 -7.70 -13.49 0.12
C SER A 131 -6.98 -13.65 1.47
N GLY A 132 -7.14 -14.82 2.08
CA GLY A 132 -6.44 -15.19 3.32
C GLY A 132 -7.25 -15.03 4.61
N GLY A 133 -8.45 -14.46 4.56
CA GLY A 133 -9.41 -14.48 5.66
C GLY A 133 -10.40 -15.66 5.59
N PRO A 134 -11.11 -15.97 6.69
CA PRO A 134 -10.98 -15.36 8.01
C PRO A 134 -9.73 -15.83 8.77
N ILE A 135 -9.00 -14.89 9.40
CA ILE A 135 -7.82 -15.19 10.23
C ILE A 135 -8.22 -15.24 11.71
N THR A 136 -7.99 -16.37 12.38
CA THR A 136 -8.33 -16.59 13.80
C THR A 136 -7.12 -16.82 14.71
N THR A 137 -5.91 -16.91 14.15
CA THR A 137 -4.66 -17.05 14.94
C THR A 137 -3.54 -16.25 14.30
N THR A 138 -2.99 -16.73 13.18
CA THR A 138 -2.00 -16.02 12.38
C THR A 138 -2.30 -16.27 10.90
N GLY A 139 -2.07 -15.29 10.06
CA GLY A 139 -2.28 -15.40 8.63
C GLY A 139 -1.89 -14.11 7.92
N THR A 140 -2.05 -14.10 6.60
CA THR A 140 -1.80 -12.92 5.78
C THR A 140 -3.05 -12.59 4.99
N VAL A 141 -3.42 -11.31 4.98
CA VAL A 141 -4.40 -10.79 4.03
C VAL A 141 -3.64 -10.32 2.80
N SER A 142 -3.99 -10.87 1.64
CA SER A 142 -3.37 -10.54 0.35
C SER A 142 -4.40 -9.99 -0.62
N ILE A 143 -3.97 -9.21 -1.60
CA ILE A 143 -4.82 -8.90 -2.75
C ILE A 143 -5.04 -10.19 -3.54
N ALA A 144 -6.30 -10.50 -3.85
CA ALA A 144 -6.63 -11.65 -4.67
C ALA A 144 -6.16 -11.42 -6.12
N ASN A 145 -5.53 -12.42 -6.71
CA ASN A 145 -5.21 -12.37 -8.13
C ASN A 145 -6.49 -12.20 -8.95
N THR A 146 -6.41 -11.35 -9.98
CA THR A 146 -7.46 -11.28 -11.00
C THR A 146 -7.18 -12.33 -12.07
N THR A 147 -8.13 -12.53 -12.97
CA THR A 147 -7.97 -13.34 -14.18
C THR A 147 -7.11 -12.64 -15.25
N VAL A 148 -6.71 -11.39 -15.03
CA VAL A 148 -5.86 -10.64 -15.96
C VAL A 148 -4.43 -11.12 -15.83
N THR A 149 -3.86 -11.56 -16.95
CA THR A 149 -2.45 -11.97 -17.01
C THR A 149 -1.56 -10.73 -16.98
N ALA A 150 -0.46 -10.78 -16.22
CA ALA A 150 0.51 -9.68 -16.19
C ALA A 150 1.14 -9.50 -17.58
N GLY A 151 1.15 -8.25 -18.08
CA GLY A 151 1.69 -7.92 -19.39
C GLY A 151 1.37 -6.48 -19.78
N SER A 152 1.85 -6.07 -20.97
CA SER A 152 1.54 -4.77 -21.54
C SER A 152 0.27 -4.84 -22.39
N TYR A 153 -0.65 -3.92 -22.15
CA TYR A 153 -1.87 -3.76 -22.94
C TYR A 153 -1.83 -2.43 -23.68
N GLY A 154 -2.27 -2.45 -24.94
CA GLY A 154 -2.25 -1.32 -25.87
C GLY A 154 -0.97 -1.25 -26.72
N SER A 155 -1.09 -0.65 -27.90
CA SER A 155 0.00 -0.33 -28.82
C SER A 155 -0.45 0.76 -29.80
N ASN A 156 0.39 1.08 -30.79
CA ASN A 156 0.00 2.01 -31.87
C ASN A 156 -1.12 1.43 -32.78
N THR A 157 -1.39 0.12 -32.74
CA THR A 157 -2.40 -0.56 -33.56
C THR A 157 -3.48 -1.26 -32.74
N THR A 158 -3.41 -1.22 -31.40
CA THR A 158 -4.40 -1.82 -30.50
C THR A 158 -4.72 -0.87 -29.35
N HIS A 159 -5.99 -0.79 -28.97
CA HIS A 159 -6.40 -0.14 -27.72
C HIS A 159 -6.74 -1.20 -26.66
N VAL A 160 -6.79 -0.78 -25.40
CA VAL A 160 -7.15 -1.68 -24.30
C VAL A 160 -8.67 -1.69 -24.14
N SER A 161 -9.25 -2.88 -24.10
CA SER A 161 -10.61 -3.10 -23.59
C SER A 161 -10.52 -3.85 -22.27
N PHE A 162 -11.30 -3.41 -21.28
CA PHE A 162 -11.29 -4.01 -19.96
C PHE A 162 -12.68 -4.05 -19.32
N THR A 163 -12.85 -4.98 -18.37
CA THR A 163 -14.05 -5.10 -17.54
C THR A 163 -13.69 -5.02 -16.07
N VAL A 164 -14.57 -4.45 -15.27
CA VAL A 164 -14.44 -4.43 -13.81
C VAL A 164 -15.61 -5.16 -13.14
N ASN A 165 -15.38 -5.70 -11.95
CA ASN A 165 -16.47 -6.20 -11.11
C ASN A 165 -17.25 -5.04 -10.43
N ALA A 166 -18.28 -5.37 -9.66
CA ALA A 166 -19.10 -4.39 -8.94
C ALA A 166 -18.31 -3.56 -7.90
N GLN A 167 -17.12 -4.03 -7.50
CA GLN A 167 -16.22 -3.32 -6.57
C GLN A 167 -15.13 -2.53 -7.31
N GLY A 168 -15.14 -2.49 -8.65
CA GLY A 168 -14.18 -1.73 -9.46
C GLY A 168 -12.87 -2.45 -9.74
N GLN A 169 -12.73 -3.74 -9.38
CA GLN A 169 -11.51 -4.50 -9.66
C GLN A 169 -11.52 -5.02 -11.10
N LEU A 170 -10.37 -4.95 -11.78
CA LEU A 170 -10.19 -5.45 -13.14
C LEU A 170 -10.41 -6.97 -13.22
N THR A 171 -11.34 -7.43 -14.04
CA THR A 171 -11.66 -8.86 -14.24
C THR A 171 -11.35 -9.38 -15.63
N ALA A 172 -11.07 -8.49 -16.59
CA ALA A 172 -10.52 -8.86 -17.88
C ALA A 172 -9.79 -7.65 -18.46
N ALA A 173 -8.71 -7.92 -19.19
CA ALA A 173 -8.08 -6.95 -20.05
C ALA A 173 -7.66 -7.65 -21.35
N SER A 174 -7.87 -6.98 -22.47
CA SER A 174 -7.53 -7.48 -23.80
C SER A 174 -7.08 -6.33 -24.70
N ASN A 175 -6.21 -6.67 -25.65
CA ASN A 175 -5.84 -5.80 -26.74
C ASN A 175 -6.86 -5.94 -27.87
N VAL A 176 -7.55 -4.85 -28.19
CA VAL A 176 -8.49 -4.80 -29.30
C VAL A 176 -7.84 -4.05 -30.46
N THR A 177 -7.78 -4.68 -31.63
CA THR A 177 -7.25 -4.07 -32.85
C THR A 177 -8.01 -2.80 -33.21
N ILE A 178 -7.27 -1.73 -33.48
CA ILE A 178 -7.84 -0.52 -34.07
C ILE A 178 -8.15 -0.85 -35.53
N ALA A 179 -9.42 -0.80 -35.90
CA ALA A 179 -9.85 -1.11 -37.25
C ALA A 179 -9.24 -0.14 -38.26
N ASN A 180 -8.84 -0.65 -39.42
CA ASN A 180 -8.42 0.20 -40.52
C ASN A 180 -9.59 1.05 -41.02
N ILE A 181 -9.30 2.25 -41.51
CA ILE A 181 -10.27 3.10 -42.18
C ILE A 181 -10.26 2.73 -43.67
N THR A 182 -11.43 2.62 -44.29
CA THR A 182 -11.53 2.43 -45.74
C THR A 182 -11.69 3.79 -46.41
N LEU A 183 -10.85 4.08 -47.41
CA LEU A 183 -10.96 5.25 -48.28
C LEU A 183 -11.10 4.77 -49.73
N GLY A 184 -12.25 5.03 -50.37
CA GLY A 184 -12.59 4.39 -51.64
C GLY A 184 -12.68 2.87 -51.48
N ASN A 185 -11.82 2.14 -52.19
CA ASN A 185 -11.63 0.69 -52.00
C ASN A 185 -10.29 0.32 -51.31
N ALA A 186 -9.53 1.30 -50.83
CA ALA A 186 -8.25 1.07 -50.17
C ALA A 186 -8.42 1.06 -48.64
N SER A 187 -7.70 0.16 -47.98
CA SER A 187 -7.59 0.12 -46.52
C SER A 187 -6.40 0.98 -46.08
N LEU A 188 -6.66 1.96 -45.23
CA LEU A 188 -5.66 2.79 -44.58
C LEU A 188 -5.36 2.22 -43.20
N SER A 189 -4.18 1.62 -43.06
CA SER A 189 -3.69 1.12 -41.79
C SER A 189 -2.97 2.24 -41.02
N ILE A 190 -3.18 2.29 -39.70
CA ILE A 190 -2.50 3.26 -38.84
C ILE A 190 -0.99 2.98 -38.83
N GLY A 191 -0.19 4.01 -39.13
CA GLY A 191 1.26 3.91 -39.24
C GLY A 191 1.76 3.26 -40.53
N GLY A 192 0.86 2.85 -41.43
CA GLY A 192 1.19 2.36 -42.77
C GLY A 192 1.25 3.47 -43.81
N THR A 193 1.91 3.20 -44.94
CA THR A 193 1.84 4.04 -46.15
C THR A 193 0.95 3.34 -47.17
N THR A 194 -0.16 3.98 -47.55
CA THR A 194 -1.02 3.50 -48.64
C THR A 194 -0.55 4.14 -49.95
N THR A 195 -0.04 3.33 -50.89
CA THR A 195 0.54 3.80 -52.16
C THR A 195 -0.48 3.96 -53.28
N SER A 196 -1.71 3.48 -53.11
CA SER A 196 -2.77 3.59 -54.11
C SER A 196 -4.14 3.60 -53.46
N VAL A 197 -5.03 4.46 -53.96
CA VAL A 197 -6.43 4.53 -53.55
C VAL A 197 -7.30 4.45 -54.80
N GLY A 198 -8.13 3.42 -54.91
CA GLY A 198 -9.06 3.24 -56.02
C GLY A 198 -10.48 3.70 -55.66
N ASN A 199 -11.29 3.97 -56.70
CA ASN A 199 -12.70 4.34 -56.56
C ASN A 199 -12.95 5.51 -55.60
N LEU A 200 -12.04 6.48 -55.56
CA LEU A 200 -12.16 7.68 -54.75
C LEU A 200 -12.67 8.84 -55.61
N THR A 201 -13.86 9.35 -55.29
CA THR A 201 -14.40 10.57 -55.88
C THR A 201 -14.11 11.76 -54.96
N LEU A 202 -13.33 12.74 -55.45
CA LEU A 202 -13.02 13.97 -54.73
C LEU A 202 -13.76 15.13 -55.38
N GLN A 203 -14.70 15.76 -54.67
CA GLN A 203 -15.52 16.84 -55.22
C GLN A 203 -14.70 18.13 -55.49
N ASN A 204 -13.71 18.44 -54.65
CA ASN A 204 -12.90 19.65 -54.75
C ASN A 204 -11.42 19.37 -54.43
N ALA A 205 -10.73 18.63 -55.30
CA ALA A 205 -9.29 18.41 -55.15
C ALA A 205 -8.47 19.57 -55.74
N ASN A 206 -7.57 20.16 -54.94
CA ASN A 206 -6.49 21.02 -55.45
C ASN A 206 -5.19 20.21 -55.48
N ILE A 207 -4.73 19.84 -56.68
CA ILE A 207 -3.52 19.03 -56.89
C ILE A 207 -2.38 19.97 -57.29
N THR A 208 -1.45 20.23 -56.37
CA THR A 208 -0.35 21.18 -56.58
C THR A 208 0.88 20.56 -57.25
N SER A 209 1.03 19.23 -57.20
CA SER A 209 2.09 18.48 -57.88
C SER A 209 1.74 16.99 -57.99
N VAL A 210 2.25 16.31 -59.02
CA VAL A 210 2.15 14.86 -59.22
C VAL A 210 3.55 14.27 -59.47
N ALA A 211 3.84 13.09 -58.90
CA ALA A 211 5.17 12.47 -58.97
C ALA A 211 5.52 11.84 -60.33
N ALA A 212 4.51 11.59 -61.18
CA ALA A 212 4.65 11.11 -62.56
C ALA A 212 3.75 11.93 -63.49
N THR A 213 3.99 11.85 -64.81
CA THR A 213 3.08 12.44 -65.82
C THR A 213 1.67 11.89 -65.61
N PHE A 214 0.74 12.78 -65.24
CA PHE A 214 -0.67 12.43 -65.11
C PHE A 214 -1.21 12.04 -66.50
N PRO A 215 -1.62 10.78 -66.75
CA PRO A 215 -1.99 10.38 -68.10
C PRO A 215 -3.18 11.19 -68.62
N ASN A 216 -3.09 11.65 -69.87
CA ASN A 216 -4.13 12.50 -70.48
C ASN A 216 -5.53 11.86 -70.47
N SER A 217 -5.62 10.52 -70.50
CA SER A 217 -6.89 9.79 -70.41
C SER A 217 -7.66 10.04 -69.11
N TYR A 218 -6.99 10.45 -68.04
CA TYR A 218 -7.61 10.83 -66.76
C TYR A 218 -8.01 12.31 -66.71
N LEU A 219 -7.70 13.10 -67.75
CA LEU A 219 -8.09 14.50 -67.94
C LEU A 219 -9.13 14.66 -69.06
N ALA A 220 -9.78 13.58 -69.51
CA ALA A 220 -10.68 13.59 -70.67
C ALA A 220 -11.84 14.62 -70.58
N ASN A 221 -12.19 15.03 -69.36
CA ASN A 221 -13.23 16.03 -69.09
C ASN A 221 -12.68 17.47 -68.97
N SER A 222 -11.38 17.68 -69.19
CA SER A 222 -10.74 18.98 -69.25
C SER A 222 -10.48 19.34 -70.72
N SER A 223 -10.84 20.55 -71.12
CA SER A 223 -10.58 21.07 -72.46
C SER A 223 -9.68 22.30 -72.42
N VAL A 224 -8.87 22.46 -73.46
CA VAL A 224 -8.18 23.71 -73.78
C VAL A 224 -8.89 24.32 -74.98
N THR A 225 -9.28 25.59 -74.88
CA THR A 225 -9.87 26.31 -76.01
C THR A 225 -8.77 26.87 -76.91
N LEU A 226 -8.73 26.45 -78.18
CA LEU A 226 -7.90 27.04 -79.23
C LEU A 226 -8.79 27.73 -80.26
N GLY A 227 -8.57 29.02 -80.50
CA GLY A 227 -9.47 29.83 -81.31
C GLY A 227 -10.87 29.85 -80.67
N ASN A 228 -11.85 29.26 -81.34
CA ASN A 228 -13.20 29.03 -80.79
C ASN A 228 -13.57 27.55 -80.57
N VAL A 229 -12.61 26.63 -80.66
CA VAL A 229 -12.83 25.19 -80.50
C VAL A 229 -12.27 24.71 -79.16
N ALA A 230 -13.11 24.04 -78.36
CA ALA A 230 -12.66 23.33 -77.16
C ALA A 230 -12.05 21.98 -77.56
N ILE A 231 -10.77 21.79 -77.30
CA ILE A 231 -10.05 20.52 -77.53
C ILE A 231 -9.91 19.82 -76.18
N SER A 232 -10.56 18.67 -75.99
CA SER A 232 -10.28 17.82 -74.82
C SER A 232 -8.81 17.40 -74.80
N LEU A 233 -8.16 17.51 -73.65
CA LEU A 233 -6.76 17.09 -73.50
C LEU A 233 -6.63 15.59 -73.78
N GLY A 234 -5.77 15.22 -74.73
CA GLY A 234 -5.58 13.83 -75.17
C GLY A 234 -6.41 13.40 -76.40
N SER A 235 -7.24 14.29 -76.95
CA SER A 235 -7.98 14.06 -78.19
C SER A 235 -7.39 14.87 -79.36
N SER A 236 -7.65 14.42 -80.59
CA SER A 236 -7.38 15.18 -81.81
C SER A 236 -8.66 15.89 -82.27
N ALA A 237 -8.55 17.15 -82.68
CA ALA A 237 -9.64 17.87 -83.33
C ALA A 237 -9.39 17.92 -84.84
N SER A 238 -10.38 17.53 -85.65
CA SER A 238 -10.25 17.54 -87.11
C SER A 238 -10.23 18.95 -87.71
N ASN A 239 -10.72 19.95 -86.99
CA ASN A 239 -10.72 21.36 -87.42
C ASN A 239 -10.57 22.28 -86.18
N ILE A 240 -9.80 23.36 -86.32
CA ILE A 240 -9.75 24.46 -85.35
C ILE A 240 -10.27 25.72 -86.04
N GLY A 241 -11.30 26.35 -85.48
CA GLY A 241 -11.90 27.57 -86.00
C GLY A 241 -11.27 28.83 -85.40
N ASN A 242 -11.21 29.90 -86.20
CA ASN A 242 -10.76 31.24 -85.79
C ASN A 242 -9.39 31.26 -85.07
N LEU A 243 -8.47 30.41 -85.49
CA LEU A 243 -7.11 30.42 -84.97
C LEU A 243 -6.26 31.42 -85.75
N VAL A 244 -5.76 32.46 -85.08
CA VAL A 244 -4.78 33.39 -85.65
C VAL A 244 -3.38 32.91 -85.27
N LEU A 245 -2.55 32.57 -86.26
CA LEU A 245 -1.17 32.17 -86.05
C LEU A 245 -0.24 33.23 -86.66
N ALA A 246 0.64 33.80 -85.86
CA ALA A 246 1.77 34.57 -86.37
C ALA A 246 2.94 33.61 -86.70
N ASN A 247 3.58 33.79 -87.85
CA ASN A 247 4.79 33.05 -88.25
C ASN A 247 4.63 31.51 -88.30
N ALA A 248 3.47 31.02 -88.77
CA ALA A 248 3.23 29.59 -88.89
C ALA A 248 4.17 28.94 -89.94
N THR A 249 4.87 27.88 -89.54
CA THR A 249 5.62 27.01 -90.46
C THR A 249 4.83 25.72 -90.67
N ILE A 250 4.48 25.41 -91.91
CA ILE A 250 3.72 24.19 -92.27
C ILE A 250 4.69 23.26 -93.00
N ASN A 251 5.11 22.19 -92.33
CA ASN A 251 6.18 21.33 -92.83
C ASN A 251 5.74 20.40 -93.97
N ASN A 252 4.43 20.08 -94.09
CA ASN A 252 3.90 19.20 -95.14
C ASN A 252 2.41 19.49 -95.42
N GLY A 253 2.04 19.64 -96.70
CA GLY A 253 0.64 19.74 -97.14
C GLY A 253 -0.09 20.99 -96.69
N PHE A 254 0.04 22.09 -97.44
CA PHE A 254 -0.81 23.27 -97.27
C PHE A 254 -1.94 23.23 -98.32
N ASN A 255 -3.15 22.87 -97.89
CA ASN A 255 -4.36 22.96 -98.71
C ASN A 255 -5.27 24.05 -98.14
N ALA A 256 -5.07 25.27 -98.61
CA ALA A 256 -5.91 26.40 -98.23
C ALA A 256 -6.97 26.65 -99.30
N ASN A 257 -8.24 26.64 -98.89
CA ASN A 257 -9.32 27.17 -99.71
C ASN A 257 -9.34 28.70 -99.54
N LEU A 258 -8.46 29.38 -100.28
CA LEU A 258 -8.29 30.83 -100.21
C LEU A 258 -9.22 31.48 -101.23
N THR A 259 -10.42 31.89 -100.80
CA THR A 259 -11.37 32.59 -101.66
C THR A 259 -10.95 34.06 -101.81
N THR A 260 -10.49 34.43 -103.00
CA THR A 260 -10.36 35.84 -103.38
C THR A 260 -11.57 36.24 -104.22
N ASN A 261 -12.38 37.18 -103.74
CA ASN A 261 -13.61 37.63 -104.42
C ASN A 261 -13.34 38.58 -105.61
N ALA A 262 -12.10 38.66 -106.09
CA ALA A 262 -11.66 39.59 -107.13
C ALA A 262 -11.37 38.84 -108.43
N ASN A 263 -12.27 38.99 -109.39
CA ASN A 263 -12.08 38.58 -110.78
C ASN A 263 -11.40 39.72 -111.56
N ALA A 264 -10.08 39.64 -111.74
CA ALA A 264 -9.37 40.51 -112.67
C ALA A 264 -9.84 40.19 -114.10
N THR A 265 -10.72 41.02 -114.65
CA THR A 265 -11.24 40.87 -116.01
C THR A 265 -10.48 41.82 -116.93
N PHE A 266 -9.78 41.30 -117.94
CA PHE A 266 -9.13 42.15 -118.93
C PHE A 266 -10.18 42.92 -119.72
N ALA A 267 -10.11 44.24 -119.72
CA ALA A 267 -10.98 45.06 -120.57
C ALA A 267 -10.65 44.88 -122.07
N THR A 268 -9.41 44.52 -122.40
CA THR A 268 -8.95 44.12 -123.74
C THR A 268 -7.87 43.04 -123.61
N SER A 269 -7.89 42.04 -124.48
CA SER A 269 -7.11 40.80 -124.38
C SER A 269 -5.59 40.93 -124.57
N SER A 270 -5.05 42.15 -124.62
CA SER A 270 -3.70 42.41 -125.14
C SER A 270 -2.75 43.22 -124.24
N LEU A 271 -3.16 43.67 -123.04
CA LEU A 271 -2.23 44.29 -122.09
C LEU A 271 -2.15 43.51 -120.77
N PRO A 272 -0.95 43.12 -120.31
CA PRO A 272 -0.80 42.56 -118.97
C PRO A 272 -1.12 43.65 -117.94
N LEU A 273 -2.00 43.32 -116.98
CA LEU A 273 -2.19 44.14 -115.79
C LEU A 273 -0.86 44.20 -115.03
N VAL A 274 -0.48 45.38 -114.54
CA VAL A 274 0.65 45.48 -113.59
C VAL A 274 0.15 44.99 -112.23
N PRO A 275 0.72 43.92 -111.65
CA PRO A 275 0.31 43.44 -110.34
C PRO A 275 0.57 44.48 -109.27
N GLU A 276 -0.33 44.57 -108.28
CA GLU A 276 -0.07 45.36 -107.07
C GLU A 276 1.10 44.75 -106.27
N GLY A 277 1.19 43.43 -106.30
CA GLY A 277 2.31 42.69 -105.72
C GLY A 277 2.32 41.23 -106.12
N TYR A 278 3.16 40.45 -105.46
CA TYR A 278 3.25 39.01 -105.67
C TYR A 278 3.25 38.29 -104.34
N LEU A 279 2.41 37.26 -104.23
CA LEU A 279 2.61 36.21 -103.26
C LEU A 279 3.81 35.37 -103.73
N ILE A 280 4.82 35.22 -102.88
CA ILE A 280 5.97 34.36 -103.18
C ILE A 280 5.69 33.00 -102.54
N VAL A 281 5.52 31.98 -103.37
CA VAL A 281 5.43 30.58 -102.93
C VAL A 281 6.65 29.82 -103.42
N THR A 282 7.34 29.13 -102.52
CA THR A 282 8.47 28.28 -102.92
C THR A 282 7.95 26.91 -103.35
N ILE A 283 8.03 26.59 -104.64
CA ILE A 283 7.63 25.29 -105.19
C ILE A 283 8.90 24.58 -105.66
N ASN A 284 9.16 23.39 -105.12
CA ASN A 284 10.38 22.60 -105.39
C ASN A 284 11.67 23.43 -105.21
N GLY A 285 11.78 24.16 -104.10
CA GLY A 285 12.95 24.98 -103.77
C GLY A 285 13.11 26.28 -104.59
N THR A 286 12.20 26.57 -105.52
CA THR A 286 12.24 27.79 -106.34
C THR A 286 11.10 28.72 -105.98
N ASN A 287 11.41 30.00 -105.76
CA ASN A 287 10.41 31.03 -105.52
C ASN A 287 9.58 31.28 -106.79
N LYS A 288 8.30 30.95 -106.74
CA LYS A 288 7.29 31.30 -107.74
C LYS A 288 6.53 32.54 -107.25
N LYS A 289 6.33 33.48 -108.15
CA LYS A 289 5.58 34.71 -107.89
C LYS A 289 4.17 34.54 -108.44
N ILE A 290 3.16 34.59 -107.56
CA ILE A 290 1.75 34.62 -107.94
C ILE A 290 1.31 36.09 -107.86
N PRO A 291 1.05 36.75 -109.00
CA PRO A 291 0.63 38.15 -109.00
C PRO A 291 -0.75 38.28 -108.33
N TYR A 292 -0.91 39.32 -107.52
CA TYR A 292 -2.23 39.77 -107.07
C TYR A 292 -2.43 41.23 -107.47
N TYR A 293 -3.69 41.61 -107.63
CA TYR A 293 -4.10 42.92 -108.10
C TYR A 293 -4.99 43.54 -107.03
N ALA A 294 -4.90 44.87 -106.87
CA ALA A 294 -5.79 45.61 -105.98
C ALA A 294 -7.25 45.41 -106.41
N THR A 295 -8.15 45.32 -105.44
CA THR A 295 -9.61 45.32 -105.67
C THR A 295 -10.09 46.65 -106.21
#